data_AF-A0A2U9IHY3-F1
#
_entry.id   AF-A0A2U9IHY3-F1
#
_cell.length_a   1.000
_cell.length_b   1.000
_cell.length_c   1.000
_cell.angle_alpha   90.00
_cell.angle_beta   90.00
_cell.angle_gamma   90.00
#
_symmetry.space_group_name_H-M   'P 1'
#
loop_
_entity.id
_entity.type
_entity.pdbx_description
1 polymer ?
#
loop_
_entity_poly.entity_id
_entity_poly.type
_entity_poly.pdbx_seq_one_letter_code
_entity_poly.pdbx_strand_id
1 'polypeptide(L)'
;MEQEGLGKTRNEVKNNLQTISSNLMQQYRKTVEYAAKLGEKGKGYREAGEYLVAKGFWESIRLIGALTGVSMDYLTPLDARIMSYKEFMMEWVGAQFKRLLEDYGVNLPWYWKWFELELDYWHHDFDIGLYTWRRTLNISFRGPSPDERKWLNEKYPQWEKFFGRVWDFYANKIINGENPLPLTAVHLCNICMVPIQAPTNGKYLRIYLKEYKGKIYTFDSPACLWIFEQEPERYAGRRTYTQRVLEGLIQFTEEAYQDPKRLLQEVIWDMGLTEEGEAGLDPTNGGYGLLYKEKDPDFFNRIKKYTEG
;
A
#
# COMPACT_ATOMS: atom_id res chain seq x y z
N MET A 1 16.72 23.42 16.64
CA MET A 1 16.57 22.22 17.47
C MET A 1 17.78 21.35 17.21
N GLU A 2 18.74 21.35 18.13
CA GLU A 2 19.82 20.34 18.10
C GLU A 2 19.15 18.96 18.20
N GLN A 3 19.36 18.09 17.21
CA GLN A 3 18.92 16.71 17.30
C GLN A 3 19.87 16.00 18.27
N GLU A 4 19.48 15.93 19.55
CA GLU A 4 20.07 14.95 20.46
C GLU A 4 19.89 13.56 19.82
N GLY A 5 21.01 12.91 19.49
CA GLY A 5 20.99 11.57 18.91
C GLY A 5 20.31 10.57 19.86
N LEU A 6 19.84 9.44 19.33
CA LEU A 6 19.12 8.40 20.10
C LEU A 6 19.96 7.73 21.20
N GLY A 7 21.24 8.05 21.34
CA GLY A 7 22.18 7.46 22.29
C GLY A 7 23.47 7.00 21.60
N LYS A 8 24.48 6.68 22.39
CA LYS A 8 25.78 6.15 21.93
C LYS A 8 25.89 4.63 22.11
N THR A 9 25.02 4.04 22.92
CA THR A 9 24.99 2.59 23.15
C THR A 9 23.65 1.95 22.76
N ARG A 10 23.65 0.65 22.47
CA ARG A 10 22.42 -0.11 22.15
C ARG A 10 21.35 0.03 23.24
N ASN A 11 21.76 0.04 24.52
CA ASN A 11 20.84 0.19 25.65
C ASN A 11 20.25 1.59 25.75
N GLU A 12 21.06 2.63 25.52
CA GLU A 12 20.57 4.01 25.47
C GLU A 12 19.56 4.18 24.33
N VAL A 13 19.89 3.70 23.13
CA VAL A 13 18.98 3.73 21.96
C VAL A 13 17.67 3.01 22.28
N LYS A 14 17.74 1.82 22.88
CA LYS A 14 16.53 1.07 23.28
C LYS A 14 15.67 1.87 24.27
N ASN A 15 16.26 2.42 25.33
CA ASN A 15 15.53 3.16 26.36
C ASN A 15 14.92 4.45 25.81
N ASN A 16 15.64 5.16 24.94
CA ASN A 16 15.15 6.38 24.31
C ASN A 16 14.00 6.08 23.33
N LEU A 17 14.11 5.03 22.51
CA LEU A 17 13.02 4.58 21.65
C LEU A 17 11.78 4.16 22.46
N GLN A 18 11.96 3.48 23.60
CA GLN A 18 10.86 3.14 24.50
C GLN A 18 10.17 4.38 25.08
N THR A 19 10.94 5.39 25.46
CA THR A 19 10.42 6.68 25.96
C THR A 19 9.63 7.41 24.86
N ILE A 20 10.20 7.52 23.66
CA ILE A 20 9.53 8.14 22.50
C ILE A 20 8.22 7.40 22.19
N SER A 21 8.25 6.07 22.12
CA SER A 21 7.07 5.24 21.88
C SER A 21 5.99 5.46 22.94
N SER A 22 6.37 5.54 24.22
CA SER A 22 5.44 5.76 25.32
C SER A 22 4.78 7.15 25.24
N ASN A 23 5.55 8.18 24.88
CA ASN A 23 5.04 9.54 24.71
C ASN A 23 4.07 9.64 23.52
N LEU A 24 4.40 9.01 22.38
CA LEU A 24 3.51 8.94 21.23
C LEU A 24 2.20 8.22 21.57
N MET A 25 2.26 7.10 22.29
CA MET A 25 1.06 6.41 22.75
C MET A 25 0.22 7.25 23.71
N GLN A 26 0.84 8.05 24.59
CA GLN A 26 0.11 8.96 25.46
C GLN A 26 -0.63 10.04 24.67
N GLN A 27 -0.01 10.61 23.63
CA GLN A 27 -0.67 11.59 22.75
C GLN A 27 -1.84 10.96 22.00
N TYR A 28 -1.67 9.72 21.53
CA TYR A 28 -2.75 9.01 20.85
C TYR A 28 -3.94 8.74 21.77
N ARG A 29 -3.69 8.33 23.03
CA ARG A 29 -4.74 8.17 24.05
C ARG A 29 -5.53 9.46 24.26
N LYS A 30 -4.84 10.60 24.39
CA LYS A 30 -5.49 11.92 24.54
C LYS A 30 -6.41 12.25 23.36
N THR A 31 -6.08 11.79 22.16
CA THR A 31 -6.91 12.00 20.97
C THR A 31 -8.23 11.23 21.07
N VAL A 32 -8.17 9.95 21.46
CA VAL A 32 -9.37 9.12 21.64
C VAL A 32 -10.19 9.57 22.84
N GLU A 33 -9.54 9.93 23.95
CA GLU A 33 -10.20 10.52 25.12
C GLU A 33 -10.95 11.81 24.75
N TYR A 34 -10.35 12.68 23.94
CA TYR A 34 -10.99 13.90 23.48
C TYR A 34 -12.22 13.60 22.62
N ALA A 35 -12.14 12.63 21.71
CA ALA A 35 -13.29 12.19 20.92
C ALA A 35 -14.43 11.68 21.81
N ALA A 36 -14.12 10.92 22.87
CA ALA A 36 -15.11 10.49 23.85
C ALA A 36 -15.76 11.66 24.59
N LYS A 37 -14.95 12.63 25.07
CA LYS A 37 -15.44 13.85 25.75
C LYS A 37 -16.33 14.72 24.84
N LEU A 38 -16.06 14.77 23.54
CA LEU A 38 -16.95 15.45 22.59
C LEU A 38 -18.37 14.85 22.64
N GLY A 39 -18.49 13.54 22.83
CA GLY A 39 -19.79 12.87 22.90
C GLY A 39 -20.69 13.33 24.05
N GLU A 40 -20.11 13.86 25.14
CA GLU A 40 -20.88 14.44 26.26
C GLU A 40 -21.70 15.67 25.84
N LYS A 41 -21.32 16.33 24.73
CA LYS A 41 -22.04 17.48 24.16
C LYS A 41 -23.27 17.07 23.34
N GLY A 42 -23.51 15.78 23.17
CA GLY A 42 -24.67 15.24 22.46
C GLY A 42 -24.31 14.37 21.25
N LYS A 43 -25.33 13.72 20.69
CA LYS A 43 -25.20 12.68 19.66
C LYS A 43 -24.36 13.13 18.44
N GLY A 44 -24.60 14.32 17.89
CA GLY A 44 -23.87 14.80 16.72
C GLY A 44 -22.37 14.99 16.97
N TYR A 45 -21.98 15.46 18.17
CA TYR A 45 -20.56 15.56 18.55
C TYR A 45 -19.92 14.20 18.78
N ARG A 46 -20.68 13.24 19.32
CA ARG A 46 -20.23 11.85 19.45
C ARG A 46 -19.92 11.25 18.08
N GLU A 47 -20.86 11.36 17.14
CA GLU A 47 -20.71 10.85 15.77
C GLU A 47 -19.50 11.50 15.06
N ALA A 48 -19.29 12.80 15.24
CA ALA A 48 -18.12 13.50 14.69
C ALA A 48 -16.81 13.02 15.32
N GLY A 49 -16.76 12.79 16.63
CA GLY A 49 -15.58 12.25 17.31
C GLY A 49 -15.24 10.83 16.84
N GLU A 50 -16.24 9.95 16.80
CA GLU A 50 -16.11 8.57 16.31
C GLU A 50 -15.67 8.55 14.82
N TYR A 51 -16.23 9.44 13.99
CA TYR A 51 -15.83 9.62 12.59
C TYR A 51 -14.35 9.96 12.44
N LEU A 52 -13.85 10.95 13.20
CA LEU A 52 -12.46 11.39 13.08
C LEU A 52 -11.47 10.31 13.51
N VAL A 53 -11.78 9.56 14.56
CA VAL A 53 -10.97 8.43 15.01
C VAL A 53 -10.95 7.31 13.96
N ALA A 54 -12.13 6.96 13.41
CA ALA A 54 -12.23 5.98 12.34
C ALA A 54 -11.44 6.43 11.09
N LYS A 55 -11.76 7.59 10.51
CA LYS A 55 -11.05 8.12 9.33
C LYS A 55 -9.53 8.12 9.52
N GLY A 56 -9.06 8.63 10.67
CA GLY A 56 -7.64 8.69 10.98
C GLY A 56 -6.99 7.30 11.00
N PHE A 57 -7.67 6.29 11.57
CA PHE A 57 -7.20 4.91 11.52
C PHE A 57 -7.12 4.39 10.07
N TRP A 58 -8.18 4.58 9.28
CA TRP A 58 -8.24 4.07 7.89
C TRP A 58 -7.18 4.67 6.97
N GLU A 59 -7.03 6.00 6.98
CA GLU A 59 -6.00 6.67 6.17
C GLU A 59 -4.58 6.25 6.62
N SER A 60 -4.37 6.04 7.92
CA SER A 60 -3.08 5.59 8.46
C SER A 60 -2.71 4.18 8.01
N ILE A 61 -3.65 3.22 8.06
CA ILE A 61 -3.35 1.84 7.66
C ILE A 61 -3.06 1.73 6.16
N ARG A 62 -3.58 2.62 5.31
CA ARG A 62 -3.25 2.65 3.88
C ARG A 62 -1.79 3.02 3.65
N LEU A 63 -1.27 4.00 4.38
CA LEU A 63 0.15 4.37 4.33
C LEU A 63 1.05 3.27 4.94
N ILE A 64 0.65 2.71 6.08
CA ILE A 64 1.38 1.63 6.74
C ILE A 64 1.41 0.38 5.86
N GLY A 65 0.30 -0.03 5.25
CA GLY A 65 0.28 -1.15 4.33
C GLY A 65 1.20 -0.94 3.13
N ALA A 66 1.18 0.28 2.57
CA ALA A 66 1.97 0.62 1.38
C ALA A 66 3.48 0.55 1.63
N LEU A 67 3.95 1.01 2.80
CA LEU A 67 5.37 1.09 3.12
C LEU A 67 5.82 -0.08 3.99
N THR A 68 5.17 -0.27 5.12
CA THR A 68 5.53 -1.28 6.12
C THR A 68 5.15 -2.67 5.67
N GLY A 69 3.93 -2.87 5.12
CA GLY A 69 3.49 -4.19 4.69
C GLY A 69 4.39 -4.81 3.63
N VAL A 70 4.70 -4.03 2.59
CA VAL A 70 5.64 -4.44 1.54
C VAL A 70 7.04 -4.68 2.10
N SER A 71 7.52 -3.81 2.99
CA SER A 71 8.86 -3.96 3.59
C SER A 71 8.99 -5.25 4.41
N MET A 72 7.98 -5.57 5.23
CA MET A 72 8.00 -6.74 6.11
C MET A 72 7.94 -8.05 5.32
N ASP A 73 7.06 -8.13 4.33
CA ASP A 73 6.74 -9.39 3.67
C ASP A 73 7.53 -9.66 2.37
N TYR A 74 8.20 -8.65 1.81
CA TYR A 74 8.91 -8.76 0.54
C TYR A 74 10.35 -8.27 0.60
N LEU A 75 10.58 -7.07 1.14
CA LEU A 75 11.91 -6.46 1.07
C LEU A 75 12.87 -7.00 2.14
N THR A 76 12.35 -7.30 3.34
CA THR A 76 13.12 -7.94 4.41
C THR A 76 13.59 -9.33 3.99
N PRO A 77 14.89 -9.65 4.09
CA PRO A 77 15.41 -10.98 3.81
C PRO A 77 14.67 -12.06 4.60
N LEU A 78 14.43 -13.21 3.97
CA LEU A 78 13.59 -14.27 4.54
C LEU A 78 14.03 -14.72 5.95
N ASP A 79 15.33 -14.83 6.20
CA ASP A 79 15.94 -15.22 7.48
C ASP A 79 15.85 -14.13 8.56
N ALA A 80 15.55 -12.89 8.17
CA ALA A 80 15.33 -11.76 9.08
C ALA A 80 13.84 -11.48 9.36
N ARG A 81 12.91 -12.22 8.73
CA ARG A 81 11.46 -12.06 8.96
C ARG A 81 11.06 -12.70 10.29
N ILE A 82 10.77 -11.86 11.27
CA ILE A 82 10.32 -12.31 12.60
C ILE A 82 8.83 -12.68 12.59
N MET A 83 8.01 -11.93 11.85
CA MET A 83 6.57 -12.15 11.67
C MET A 83 6.12 -11.54 10.35
N SER A 84 4.92 -11.92 9.90
CA SER A 84 4.26 -11.30 8.75
C SER A 84 3.64 -9.95 9.09
N TYR A 85 3.39 -9.13 8.07
CA TYR A 85 2.66 -7.88 8.19
C TYR A 85 1.29 -8.06 8.86
N LYS A 86 0.53 -9.09 8.49
CA LYS A 86 -0.79 -9.38 9.11
C LYS A 86 -0.67 -9.71 10.59
N GLU A 87 0.28 -10.55 10.99
CA GLU A 87 0.54 -10.86 12.41
C GLU A 87 0.85 -9.57 13.18
N PHE A 88 1.73 -8.73 12.63
CA PHE A 88 2.05 -7.42 13.21
C PHE A 88 0.83 -6.52 13.35
N MET A 89 0.04 -6.36 12.28
CA MET A 89 -1.14 -5.49 12.29
C MET A 89 -2.22 -5.99 13.24
N MET A 90 -2.43 -7.29 13.37
CA MET A 90 -3.43 -7.84 14.27
C MET A 90 -3.01 -7.70 15.74
N GLU A 91 -1.76 -8.06 16.07
CA GLU A 91 -1.27 -8.11 17.45
C GLU A 91 -0.92 -6.72 17.99
N TRP A 92 -0.16 -5.93 17.22
CA TRP A 92 0.47 -4.70 17.73
C TRP A 92 -0.32 -3.44 17.41
N VAL A 93 -1.12 -3.43 16.35
CA VAL A 93 -1.90 -2.25 15.95
C VAL A 93 -3.38 -2.46 16.28
N GLY A 94 -4.00 -3.50 15.73
CA GLY A 94 -5.42 -3.76 15.80
C GLY A 94 -5.92 -4.04 17.21
N ALA A 95 -5.28 -4.96 17.93
CA ALA A 95 -5.67 -5.30 19.30
C ALA A 95 -5.51 -4.11 20.26
N GLN A 96 -4.40 -3.36 20.13
CA GLN A 96 -4.17 -2.17 20.96
C GLN A 96 -5.21 -1.08 20.68
N PHE A 97 -5.55 -0.86 19.41
CA PHE A 97 -6.57 0.11 19.02
C PHE A 97 -7.96 -0.28 19.53
N LYS A 98 -8.39 -1.55 19.37
CA LYS A 98 -9.67 -2.05 19.90
C LYS A 98 -9.78 -1.77 21.41
N ARG A 99 -8.76 -2.19 22.17
CA ARG A 99 -8.72 -1.97 23.63
C ARG A 99 -8.80 -0.49 23.99
N LEU A 100 -8.09 0.35 23.25
CA LEU A 100 -8.13 1.80 23.48
C LEU A 100 -9.53 2.39 23.26
N LEU A 101 -10.24 1.95 22.21
CA LEU A 101 -11.61 2.41 21.98
C LEU A 101 -12.56 1.94 23.07
N GLU A 102 -12.43 0.68 23.50
CA GLU A 102 -13.21 0.09 24.60
C GLU A 102 -13.01 0.86 25.92
N ASP A 103 -11.76 1.16 26.28
CA ASP A 103 -11.41 1.90 27.50
C ASP A 103 -12.10 3.29 27.59
N TYR A 104 -12.40 3.91 26.45
CA TYR A 104 -13.06 5.23 26.35
C TYR A 104 -14.52 5.16 25.87
N GLY A 105 -15.10 3.98 25.69
CA GLY A 105 -16.49 3.81 25.24
C GLY A 105 -16.77 4.33 23.82
N VAL A 106 -15.74 4.34 22.96
CA VAL A 106 -15.80 4.72 21.54
C VAL A 106 -16.14 3.47 20.73
N ASN A 107 -17.06 3.59 19.77
CA ASN A 107 -17.45 2.46 18.93
C ASN A 107 -16.32 2.03 17.99
N LEU A 108 -16.20 0.72 17.75
CA LEU A 108 -15.32 0.18 16.73
C LEU A 108 -15.77 0.69 15.34
N PRO A 109 -14.85 1.11 14.46
CA PRO A 109 -15.22 1.54 13.12
C PRO A 109 -15.99 0.46 12.36
N TRP A 110 -17.07 0.85 11.67
CA TRP A 110 -17.98 -0.09 10.99
C TRP A 110 -17.28 -0.97 9.94
N TYR A 111 -16.20 -0.47 9.34
CA TYR A 111 -15.42 -1.17 8.33
C TYR A 111 -14.40 -2.14 8.91
N TRP A 112 -14.38 -2.40 10.23
CA TRP A 112 -13.33 -3.21 10.85
C TRP A 112 -13.13 -4.59 10.20
N LYS A 113 -14.23 -5.21 9.77
CA LYS A 113 -14.17 -6.48 9.02
C LYS A 113 -13.49 -6.35 7.66
N TRP A 114 -13.62 -5.19 6.99
CA TRP A 114 -12.87 -4.89 5.77
C TRP A 114 -11.39 -4.74 6.05
N PHE A 115 -11.03 -4.05 7.14
CA PHE A 115 -9.64 -3.96 7.57
C PHE A 115 -9.03 -5.35 7.80
N GLU A 116 -9.68 -6.20 8.59
CA GLU A 116 -9.18 -7.56 8.89
C GLU A 116 -9.07 -8.41 7.61
N LEU A 117 -10.02 -8.28 6.70
CA LEU A 117 -10.03 -9.00 5.41
C LEU A 117 -8.90 -8.54 4.49
N GLU A 118 -8.67 -7.23 4.40
CA GLU A 118 -7.67 -6.65 3.50
C GLU A 118 -6.24 -6.97 3.92
N LEU A 119 -5.99 -7.31 5.19
CA LEU A 119 -4.65 -7.76 5.64
C LEU A 119 -4.16 -9.03 4.94
N ASP A 120 -5.05 -9.82 4.34
CA ASP A 120 -4.68 -11.00 3.54
C ASP A 120 -4.34 -10.69 2.08
N TYR A 121 -4.60 -9.45 1.61
CA TYR A 121 -4.61 -9.17 0.17
C TYR A 121 -3.97 -7.85 -0.23
N TRP A 122 -4.34 -6.77 0.44
CA TRP A 122 -4.17 -5.41 -0.08
C TRP A 122 -2.69 -5.04 -0.29
N HIS A 123 -1.79 -5.38 0.65
CA HIS A 123 -0.37 -5.06 0.52
C HIS A 123 0.36 -5.96 -0.47
N HIS A 124 -0.15 -7.17 -0.75
CA HIS A 124 0.39 -8.06 -1.78
C HIS A 124 0.08 -7.55 -3.19
N ASP A 125 -1.16 -7.11 -3.42
CA ASP A 125 -1.54 -6.36 -4.63
C ASP A 125 -0.71 -5.07 -4.76
N PHE A 126 -0.49 -4.40 -3.62
CA PHE A 126 0.30 -3.19 -3.59
C PHE A 126 1.76 -3.43 -3.99
N ASP A 127 2.41 -4.48 -3.48
CA ASP A 127 3.77 -4.85 -3.87
C ASP A 127 3.88 -5.13 -5.37
N ILE A 128 2.90 -5.87 -5.94
CA ILE A 128 2.81 -6.07 -7.39
C ILE A 128 2.75 -4.71 -8.10
N GLY A 129 1.92 -3.78 -7.62
CA GLY A 129 1.85 -2.42 -8.16
C GLY A 129 3.17 -1.67 -8.07
N LEU A 130 3.80 -1.64 -6.89
CA LEU A 130 5.08 -0.97 -6.67
C LEU A 130 6.18 -1.56 -7.55
N TYR A 131 6.23 -2.89 -7.69
CA TYR A 131 7.17 -3.54 -8.60
C TYR A 131 6.90 -3.19 -10.06
N THR A 132 5.63 -3.22 -10.49
CA THR A 132 5.22 -2.91 -11.86
C THR A 132 5.61 -1.49 -12.23
N TRP A 133 5.21 -0.50 -11.42
CA TRP A 133 5.46 0.93 -11.65
C TRP A 133 6.73 1.46 -10.97
N ARG A 134 7.69 0.60 -10.59
CA ARG A 134 8.88 0.97 -9.79
C ARG A 134 9.69 2.16 -10.32
N ARG A 135 9.63 2.43 -11.63
CA ARG A 135 10.29 3.58 -12.25
C ARG A 135 9.68 4.94 -11.86
N THR A 136 8.45 4.97 -11.34
CA THR A 136 7.77 6.19 -10.87
C THR A 136 8.00 6.44 -9.37
N LEU A 137 8.95 5.73 -8.76
CA LEU A 137 9.27 5.78 -7.34
C LEU A 137 10.77 6.04 -7.19
N ASN A 138 11.20 6.56 -6.04
CA ASN A 138 12.61 6.68 -5.68
C ASN A 138 13.09 5.52 -4.78
N ILE A 139 12.33 4.43 -4.73
CA ILE A 139 12.62 3.22 -3.95
C ILE A 139 12.62 2.02 -4.89
N SER A 140 13.52 1.08 -4.65
CA SER A 140 13.68 -0.13 -5.45
C SER A 140 12.88 -1.31 -4.87
N PHE A 141 12.27 -2.11 -5.75
CA PHE A 141 11.40 -3.25 -5.40
C PHE A 141 11.80 -4.48 -6.18
N ARG A 142 11.62 -5.68 -5.60
CA ARG A 142 11.89 -6.98 -6.25
C ARG A 142 10.71 -7.92 -6.05
N GLY A 143 10.58 -8.91 -6.93
CA GLY A 143 9.66 -10.01 -6.68
C GLY A 143 10.19 -11.02 -5.65
N PRO A 144 9.31 -11.90 -5.15
CA PRO A 144 9.68 -12.96 -4.21
C PRO A 144 10.38 -14.11 -4.94
N SER A 145 11.40 -14.68 -4.30
CA SER A 145 12.03 -15.95 -4.69
C SER A 145 11.09 -17.15 -4.40
N PRO A 146 11.39 -18.35 -4.94
CA PRO A 146 10.58 -19.55 -4.66
C PRO A 146 10.47 -19.91 -3.17
N ASP A 147 11.52 -19.69 -2.38
CA ASP A 147 11.49 -19.97 -0.94
C ASP A 147 10.66 -18.92 -0.17
N GLU A 148 10.71 -17.66 -0.59
CA GLU A 148 9.86 -16.61 -0.04
C GLU A 148 8.38 -16.82 -0.38
N ARG A 149 8.06 -17.38 -1.56
CA ARG A 149 6.68 -17.76 -1.91
C ARG A 149 6.12 -18.84 -1.01
N LYS A 150 6.92 -19.83 -0.62
CA LYS A 150 6.52 -20.85 0.35
C LYS A 150 6.15 -20.20 1.68
N TRP A 151 6.99 -19.30 2.18
CA TRP A 151 6.72 -18.54 3.41
C TRP A 151 5.48 -17.64 3.28
N LEU A 152 5.31 -16.94 2.15
CA LEU A 152 4.13 -16.12 1.89
C LEU A 152 2.86 -16.97 1.92
N ASN A 153 2.87 -18.15 1.28
CA ASN A 153 1.71 -19.03 1.27
C ASN A 153 1.46 -19.75 2.61
N GLU A 154 2.49 -19.91 3.45
CA GLU A 154 2.35 -20.37 4.84
C GLU A 154 1.67 -19.30 5.71
N LYS A 155 2.12 -18.04 5.62
CA LYS A 155 1.58 -16.91 6.39
C LYS A 155 0.22 -16.43 5.90
N TYR A 156 -0.02 -16.56 4.60
CA TYR A 156 -1.22 -16.13 3.91
C TYR A 156 -1.78 -17.31 3.10
N PRO A 157 -2.58 -18.20 3.72
CA PRO A 157 -3.20 -19.30 3.00
C PRO A 157 -4.02 -18.75 1.82
N GLN A 158 -3.76 -19.25 0.61
CA GLN A 158 -4.26 -18.76 -0.70
C GLN A 158 -3.43 -17.68 -1.39
N TRP A 159 -2.30 -17.23 -0.84
CA TRP A 159 -1.41 -16.28 -1.52
C TRP A 159 -1.02 -16.78 -2.91
N GLU A 160 -0.60 -18.04 -3.01
CA GLU A 160 -0.16 -18.65 -4.26
C GLU A 160 -1.29 -18.70 -5.30
N LYS A 161 -2.52 -19.01 -4.85
CA LYS A 161 -3.72 -19.05 -5.69
C LYS A 161 -4.00 -17.71 -6.36
N PHE A 162 -3.75 -16.60 -5.68
CA PHE A 162 -4.15 -15.28 -6.15
C PHE A 162 -3.01 -14.47 -6.77
N PHE A 163 -1.83 -14.50 -6.16
CA PHE A 163 -0.69 -13.68 -6.56
C PHE A 163 0.37 -14.47 -7.32
N GLY A 164 0.43 -15.79 -7.11
CA GLY A 164 1.48 -16.66 -7.67
C GLY A 164 1.56 -16.59 -9.19
N ARG A 165 0.42 -16.56 -9.88
CA ARG A 165 0.38 -16.45 -11.36
C ARG A 165 0.99 -15.13 -11.87
N VAL A 166 0.79 -14.03 -11.16
CA VAL A 166 1.35 -12.72 -11.56
C VAL A 166 2.88 -12.74 -11.43
N TRP A 167 3.39 -13.29 -10.34
CA TRP A 167 4.83 -13.44 -10.13
C TRP A 167 5.46 -14.46 -11.08
N ASP A 168 4.74 -15.54 -11.42
CA ASP A 168 5.19 -16.49 -12.43
C ASP A 168 5.40 -15.79 -13.79
N PHE A 169 4.45 -14.93 -14.19
CA PHE A 169 4.57 -14.14 -15.42
C PHE A 169 5.78 -13.21 -15.40
N TYR A 170 6.03 -12.51 -14.28
CA TYR A 170 7.21 -11.64 -14.16
C TYR A 170 8.53 -12.42 -14.22
N ALA A 171 8.63 -13.54 -13.51
CA ALA A 171 9.81 -14.40 -13.57
C ALA A 171 10.05 -14.91 -15.00
N ASN A 172 9.00 -15.33 -15.72
CA ASN A 172 9.13 -15.82 -17.09
C ASN A 172 9.64 -14.74 -18.06
N LYS A 173 9.12 -13.50 -17.94
CA LYS A 173 9.61 -12.37 -18.74
C LYS A 173 11.09 -12.09 -18.51
N ILE A 174 11.51 -12.05 -17.24
CA ILE A 174 12.91 -11.83 -16.86
C ILE A 174 13.81 -12.93 -17.44
N ILE A 175 13.38 -14.18 -17.32
CA ILE A 175 14.08 -15.36 -17.86
C ILE A 175 14.30 -15.26 -19.37
N ASN A 176 13.36 -14.64 -20.10
CA ASN A 176 13.41 -14.45 -21.55
C ASN A 176 14.08 -13.13 -21.97
N GLY A 177 14.60 -12.33 -21.03
CA GLY A 177 15.20 -11.03 -21.32
C GLY A 177 14.18 -9.93 -21.69
N GLU A 178 12.90 -10.13 -21.37
CA GLU A 178 11.84 -9.16 -21.61
C GLU A 178 11.72 -8.14 -20.49
N ASN A 179 11.29 -6.92 -20.83
CA ASN A 179 11.03 -5.87 -19.86
C ASN A 179 9.58 -5.97 -19.30
N PRO A 180 9.39 -6.15 -17.99
CA PRO A 180 8.07 -6.22 -17.37
C PRO A 180 7.41 -4.87 -17.11
N LEU A 181 8.02 -3.75 -17.52
CA LEU A 181 7.49 -2.41 -17.22
C LEU A 181 6.15 -2.10 -17.95
N PRO A 182 5.22 -1.40 -17.29
CA PRO A 182 3.96 -0.99 -17.86
C PRO A 182 4.15 0.13 -18.88
N LEU A 183 3.21 0.25 -19.82
CA LEU A 183 3.13 1.37 -20.76
C LEU A 183 1.85 2.20 -20.52
N THR A 184 1.34 2.18 -19.30
CA THR A 184 0.11 2.88 -18.90
C THR A 184 0.26 3.47 -17.50
N ALA A 185 -0.50 4.52 -17.23
CA ALA A 185 -0.65 5.08 -15.89
C ALA A 185 -1.44 4.14 -14.99
N VAL A 186 -1.15 4.23 -13.68
CA VAL A 186 -1.95 3.59 -12.64
C VAL A 186 -3.15 4.47 -12.29
N HIS A 187 -4.29 3.85 -11.99
CA HIS A 187 -5.47 4.56 -11.52
C HIS A 187 -5.45 4.65 -9.99
N LEU A 188 -5.62 5.86 -9.44
CA LEU A 188 -5.45 6.14 -8.02
C LEU A 188 -6.79 6.41 -7.33
N CYS A 189 -6.88 6.06 -6.05
CA CYS A 189 -8.01 6.43 -5.19
C CYS A 189 -7.98 7.93 -4.83
N ASN A 190 -9.13 8.59 -4.86
CA ASN A 190 -9.24 10.03 -4.54
C ASN A 190 -9.11 10.37 -3.04
N ILE A 191 -9.10 9.39 -2.14
CA ILE A 191 -8.84 9.58 -0.70
C ILE A 191 -7.40 9.24 -0.33
N CYS A 192 -7.01 7.97 -0.45
CA CYS A 192 -5.68 7.54 -0.02
C CYS A 192 -4.56 7.88 -1.02
N MET A 193 -4.89 8.30 -2.25
CA MET A 193 -3.92 8.70 -3.29
C MET A 193 -2.93 7.60 -3.72
N VAL A 194 -3.26 6.35 -3.45
CA VAL A 194 -2.50 5.19 -3.86
C VAL A 194 -3.24 4.39 -4.94
N PRO A 195 -2.54 3.53 -5.71
CA PRO A 195 -3.16 2.64 -6.69
C PRO A 195 -4.39 1.91 -6.15
N ILE A 196 -5.45 1.85 -6.96
CA ILE A 196 -6.65 1.09 -6.62
C ILE A 196 -6.32 -0.41 -6.72
N GLN A 197 -6.27 -1.05 -5.56
CA GLN A 197 -6.04 -2.50 -5.43
C GLN A 197 -7.35 -3.25 -5.26
N ALA A 198 -7.32 -4.57 -5.42
CA ALA A 198 -8.49 -5.37 -5.11
C ALA A 198 -8.65 -5.46 -3.58
N PRO A 199 -9.77 -5.00 -2.99
CA PRO A 199 -9.98 -5.10 -1.55
C PRO A 199 -10.14 -6.57 -1.08
N THR A 200 -10.40 -7.47 -2.04
CA THR A 200 -10.50 -8.92 -1.87
C THR A 200 -10.08 -9.55 -3.18
N ASN A 201 -9.43 -10.72 -3.13
CA ASN A 201 -9.18 -11.47 -4.36
C ASN A 201 -10.44 -12.19 -4.87
N GLY A 202 -11.27 -11.44 -5.58
CA GLY A 202 -12.21 -11.95 -6.57
C GLY A 202 -11.62 -11.87 -7.97
N LYS A 203 -12.28 -12.50 -8.96
CA LYS A 203 -11.90 -12.40 -10.39
C LYS A 203 -11.88 -10.96 -10.92
N TYR A 204 -12.45 -10.01 -10.19
CA TYR A 204 -12.68 -8.63 -10.63
C TYR A 204 -12.22 -7.62 -9.58
N LEU A 205 -11.44 -6.64 -10.03
CA LEU A 205 -11.19 -5.40 -9.31
C LEU A 205 -12.53 -4.69 -9.07
N ARG A 206 -12.75 -4.20 -7.85
CA ARG A 206 -13.92 -3.36 -7.52
C ARG A 206 -13.47 -1.92 -7.33
N ILE A 207 -14.01 -1.03 -8.16
CA ILE A 207 -13.81 0.41 -8.06
C ILE A 207 -15.13 1.02 -7.60
N TYR A 208 -15.09 1.77 -6.50
CA TYR A 208 -16.25 2.51 -6.02
C TYR A 208 -16.26 3.89 -6.66
N LEU A 209 -17.43 4.35 -7.09
CA LEU A 209 -17.59 5.61 -7.82
C LEU A 209 -18.53 6.54 -7.06
N LYS A 210 -18.22 7.84 -7.09
CA LYS A 210 -19.14 8.90 -6.65
C LYS A 210 -19.09 10.06 -7.62
N GLU A 211 -20.24 10.49 -8.11
CA GLU A 211 -20.35 11.78 -8.78
C GLU A 211 -20.55 12.89 -7.74
N TYR A 212 -19.74 13.95 -7.85
CA TYR A 212 -19.88 15.16 -7.04
C TYR A 212 -19.53 16.38 -7.87
N LYS A 213 -20.44 17.37 -7.92
CA LYS A 213 -20.26 18.62 -8.70
C LYS A 213 -19.82 18.37 -10.16
N GLY A 214 -20.44 17.39 -10.82
CA GLY A 214 -20.16 17.05 -12.22
C GLY A 214 -18.82 16.35 -12.46
N LYS A 215 -18.12 15.90 -11.42
CA LYS A 215 -16.89 15.10 -11.51
C LYS A 215 -17.13 13.70 -10.94
N ILE A 216 -16.53 12.69 -11.57
CA ILE A 216 -16.50 11.31 -11.07
C ILE A 216 -15.23 11.11 -10.24
N TYR A 217 -15.41 10.67 -9.00
CA TYR A 217 -14.35 10.27 -8.07
C TYR A 217 -14.33 8.75 -7.92
N THR A 218 -13.14 8.19 -7.78
CA THR A 218 -12.85 6.76 -7.74
C THR A 218 -12.20 6.39 -6.42
N PHE A 219 -12.66 5.30 -5.81
CA PHE A 219 -12.20 4.83 -4.51
C PHE A 219 -11.86 3.35 -4.52
N ASP A 220 -10.82 3.00 -3.76
CA ASP A 220 -10.29 1.64 -3.61
C ASP A 220 -11.09 0.77 -2.62
N SER A 221 -11.96 1.39 -1.83
CA SER A 221 -12.65 0.71 -0.73
C SER A 221 -13.96 1.40 -0.33
N PRO A 222 -14.88 0.65 0.30
CA PRO A 222 -16.08 1.22 0.89
C PRO A 222 -15.78 2.32 1.92
N ALA A 223 -14.70 2.17 2.68
CA ALA A 223 -14.31 3.14 3.69
C ALA A 223 -13.76 4.45 3.07
N CYS A 224 -12.99 4.38 1.98
CA CYS A 224 -12.59 5.58 1.25
C CYS A 224 -13.79 6.30 0.61
N LEU A 225 -14.74 5.57 0.02
CA LEU A 225 -15.99 6.17 -0.45
C LEU A 225 -16.74 6.87 0.70
N TRP A 226 -16.90 6.18 1.83
CA TRP A 226 -17.57 6.73 3.01
C TRP A 226 -16.89 8.01 3.54
N ILE A 227 -15.56 8.03 3.63
CA ILE A 227 -14.79 9.23 4.04
C ILE A 227 -15.08 10.41 3.10
N PHE A 228 -15.09 10.17 1.79
CA PHE A 228 -15.44 11.21 0.83
C PHE A 228 -16.86 11.74 1.05
N GLU A 229 -17.83 10.86 1.29
CA GLU A 229 -19.23 11.25 1.49
C GLU A 229 -19.47 12.06 2.77
N GLN A 230 -18.64 11.88 3.80
CA GLN A 230 -18.74 12.66 5.05
C GLN A 230 -18.22 14.10 4.90
N GLU A 231 -17.22 14.33 4.05
CA GLU A 231 -16.62 15.67 3.87
C GLU A 231 -16.22 15.97 2.41
N PRO A 232 -17.17 15.89 1.45
CA PRO A 232 -16.85 15.93 0.02
C PRO A 232 -16.17 17.24 -0.40
N GLU A 233 -16.52 18.37 0.23
CA GLU A 233 -15.87 19.67 -0.03
C GLU A 233 -14.37 19.68 0.27
N ARG A 234 -13.93 18.93 1.29
CA ARG A 234 -12.50 18.81 1.63
C ARG A 234 -11.71 18.11 0.53
N TYR A 235 -12.35 17.17 -0.15
CA TYR A 235 -11.73 16.31 -1.14
C TYR A 235 -12.02 16.73 -2.58
N ALA A 236 -12.99 17.63 -2.81
CA ALA A 236 -13.46 18.04 -4.14
C ALA A 236 -12.33 18.61 -5.02
N GLY A 237 -11.36 19.29 -4.42
CA GLY A 237 -10.20 19.86 -5.13
C GLY A 237 -9.08 18.87 -5.46
N ARG A 238 -9.13 17.63 -4.94
CA ARG A 238 -8.07 16.64 -5.15
C ARG A 238 -8.04 16.17 -6.60
N ARG A 239 -6.82 16.03 -7.12
CA ARG A 239 -6.53 15.50 -8.45
C ARG A 239 -5.44 14.46 -8.35
N THR A 240 -5.72 13.26 -8.85
CA THR A 240 -4.71 12.22 -9.09
C THR A 240 -3.75 12.68 -10.19
N TYR A 241 -2.58 12.05 -10.29
CA TYR A 241 -1.62 12.38 -11.36
C TYR A 241 -2.27 12.24 -12.74
N THR A 242 -2.97 11.13 -12.99
CA THR A 242 -3.71 10.89 -14.22
C THR A 242 -4.76 11.96 -14.50
N GLN A 243 -5.49 12.42 -13.48
CA GLN A 243 -6.44 13.54 -13.65
C GLN A 243 -5.75 14.84 -14.03
N ARG A 244 -4.56 15.13 -13.49
CA ARG A 244 -3.79 16.33 -13.87
C ARG A 244 -3.36 16.29 -15.33
N VAL A 245 -2.92 15.12 -15.81
CA VAL A 245 -2.61 14.91 -17.24
C VAL A 245 -3.86 15.11 -18.10
N LEU A 246 -4.98 14.46 -17.75
CA LEU A 246 -6.23 14.55 -18.53
C LEU A 246 -6.86 15.94 -18.53
N GLU A 247 -6.69 16.71 -17.46
CA GLU A 247 -7.14 18.11 -17.36
C GLU A 247 -6.13 19.11 -18.00
N GLY A 248 -5.03 18.63 -18.59
CA GLY A 248 -4.03 19.46 -19.27
C GLY A 248 -3.13 20.28 -18.34
N LEU A 249 -3.10 19.96 -17.05
CA LEU A 249 -2.25 20.62 -16.04
C LEU A 249 -0.80 20.13 -16.08
N ILE A 250 -0.57 18.96 -16.66
CA ILE A 250 0.74 18.41 -16.98
C ILE A 250 0.75 18.21 -18.49
N GLN A 251 1.76 18.76 -19.16
CA GLN A 251 1.93 18.68 -20.61
C GLN A 251 3.22 17.94 -20.91
N PHE A 252 3.17 17.13 -21.97
CA PHE A 252 4.30 16.37 -22.47
C PHE A 252 4.70 16.88 -23.85
N THR A 253 5.86 16.46 -24.33
CA THR A 253 6.31 16.79 -25.69
C THR A 253 5.42 16.15 -26.76
N GLU A 254 5.50 16.65 -28.00
CA GLU A 254 4.81 16.04 -29.14
C GLU A 254 5.26 14.58 -29.35
N GLU A 255 6.54 14.28 -29.13
CA GLU A 255 7.07 12.93 -29.20
C GLU A 255 6.44 11.99 -28.17
N ALA A 256 6.24 12.47 -26.93
CA ALA A 256 5.60 11.71 -25.88
C ALA A 256 4.15 11.33 -26.21
N TYR A 257 3.41 12.19 -26.91
CA TYR A 257 2.05 11.86 -27.34
C TYR A 257 1.99 10.79 -28.44
N GLN A 258 3.11 10.50 -29.11
CA GLN A 258 3.19 9.48 -30.18
C GLN A 258 3.86 8.17 -29.74
N ASP A 259 4.64 8.18 -28.65
CA ASP A 259 5.33 6.99 -28.15
C ASP A 259 5.06 6.77 -26.64
N PRO A 260 4.39 5.67 -26.26
CA PRO A 260 4.10 5.38 -24.85
C PRO A 260 5.35 5.16 -23.99
N LYS A 261 6.49 4.76 -24.58
CA LYS A 261 7.76 4.65 -23.83
C LYS A 261 8.29 6.04 -23.49
N ARG A 262 8.25 6.95 -24.47
CA ARG A 262 8.61 8.35 -24.28
C ARG A 262 7.67 9.04 -23.29
N LEU A 263 6.37 8.78 -23.38
CA LEU A 263 5.38 9.27 -22.41
C LEU A 263 5.73 8.87 -20.99
N LEU A 264 6.02 7.57 -20.76
CA LEU A 264 6.40 7.10 -19.43
C LEU A 264 7.68 7.77 -18.93
N GLN A 265 8.65 8.00 -19.81
CA GLN A 265 9.89 8.70 -19.45
C GLN A 265 9.63 10.14 -18.99
N GLU A 266 8.78 10.88 -19.71
CA GLU A 266 8.44 12.26 -19.32
C GLU A 266 7.58 12.33 -18.06
N VAL A 267 6.72 11.34 -17.82
CA VAL A 267 6.02 11.18 -16.53
C VAL A 267 7.02 11.05 -15.38
N ILE A 268 8.06 10.23 -15.55
CA ILE A 268 9.11 10.02 -14.54
C ILE A 268 9.88 11.33 -14.29
N TRP A 269 10.18 12.08 -15.34
CA TRP A 269 10.84 13.39 -15.22
C TRP A 269 10.00 14.46 -14.56
N ASP A 270 8.70 14.53 -14.88
CA ASP A 270 7.75 15.44 -14.24
C ASP A 270 7.57 15.12 -12.74
N MET A 271 7.73 13.84 -12.36
CA MET A 271 7.81 13.40 -10.96
C MET A 271 9.15 13.76 -10.28
N GLY A 272 10.09 14.40 -10.99
CA GLY A 272 11.38 14.86 -10.47
C GLY A 272 12.49 13.82 -10.47
N LEU A 273 12.34 12.71 -11.20
CA LEU A 273 13.33 11.64 -11.31
C LEU A 273 14.04 11.73 -12.66
N THR A 274 14.99 12.66 -12.78
CA THR A 274 15.61 13.06 -14.05
C THR A 274 16.93 12.36 -14.37
N GLU A 275 17.63 11.86 -13.35
CA GLU A 275 18.96 11.29 -13.48
C GLU A 275 18.96 9.76 -13.38
N GLU A 276 20.02 9.12 -13.90
CA GLU A 276 20.21 7.68 -13.75
C GLU A 276 20.34 7.31 -12.26
N GLY A 277 19.57 6.30 -11.84
CA GLY A 277 19.56 5.82 -10.46
C GLY A 277 18.57 6.52 -9.53
N GLU A 278 17.94 7.63 -9.92
CA GLU A 278 16.89 8.27 -9.11
C GLU A 278 15.60 7.45 -9.11
N ALA A 279 15.19 7.00 -10.29
CA ALA A 279 14.04 6.13 -10.45
C ALA A 279 14.34 4.70 -10.02
N GLY A 280 13.39 4.10 -9.28
CA GLY A 280 13.48 2.79 -8.69
C GLY A 280 13.76 1.69 -9.70
N LEU A 281 14.52 0.69 -9.28
CA LEU A 281 14.91 -0.46 -10.09
C LEU A 281 14.54 -1.76 -9.38
N ASP A 282 14.79 -2.87 -10.06
CA ASP A 282 14.91 -4.15 -9.37
C ASP A 282 16.32 -4.21 -8.74
N PRO A 283 16.44 -4.23 -7.40
CA PRO A 283 17.74 -4.22 -6.73
C PRO A 283 18.54 -5.50 -6.97
N THR A 284 17.89 -6.57 -7.44
CA THR A 284 18.53 -7.84 -7.81
C THR A 284 18.85 -7.93 -9.30
N ASN A 285 18.51 -6.90 -10.08
CA ASN A 285 18.59 -6.90 -11.53
C ASN A 285 17.90 -8.14 -12.16
N GLY A 286 16.74 -8.52 -11.63
CA GLY A 286 15.99 -9.70 -12.06
C GLY A 286 16.53 -11.05 -11.52
N GLY A 287 17.56 -11.03 -10.66
CA GLY A 287 18.14 -12.24 -10.07
C GLY A 287 17.12 -13.13 -9.37
N TYR A 288 16.09 -12.57 -8.73
CA TYR A 288 15.02 -13.37 -8.11
C TYR A 288 14.28 -14.26 -9.11
N GLY A 289 14.09 -13.80 -10.36
CA GLY A 289 13.39 -14.52 -11.41
C GLY A 289 14.20 -15.72 -11.92
N LEU A 290 15.52 -15.59 -11.98
CA LEU A 290 16.41 -16.68 -12.40
C LEU A 290 16.38 -17.87 -11.42
N LEU A 291 16.18 -17.61 -10.13
CA LEU A 291 16.06 -18.66 -9.10
C LEU A 291 14.92 -19.64 -9.37
N TYR A 292 13.89 -19.28 -10.14
CA TYR A 292 12.81 -20.18 -10.50
C TYR A 292 13.28 -21.36 -11.36
N LYS A 293 14.27 -21.14 -12.24
CA LYS A 293 14.85 -22.23 -13.04
C LYS A 293 15.52 -23.30 -12.17
N GLU A 294 16.11 -22.86 -11.06
CA GLU A 294 16.95 -23.71 -10.20
C GLU A 294 16.15 -24.34 -9.05
N LYS A 295 15.20 -23.59 -8.47
CA LYS A 295 14.54 -23.95 -7.22
C LYS A 295 13.07 -24.35 -7.36
N ASP A 296 12.47 -24.17 -8.53
CA ASP A 296 11.06 -24.50 -8.78
C ASP A 296 10.92 -25.39 -10.04
N PRO A 297 11.05 -26.71 -9.90
CA PRO A 297 11.04 -27.63 -11.05
C PRO A 297 9.71 -27.66 -11.81
N ASP A 298 8.61 -27.18 -11.21
CA ASP A 298 7.29 -27.15 -11.85
C ASP A 298 6.99 -25.81 -12.54
N PHE A 299 7.87 -24.81 -12.39
CA PHE A 299 7.66 -23.46 -12.92
C PHE A 299 7.26 -23.42 -14.41
N PHE A 300 8.02 -24.08 -15.27
CA PHE A 300 7.75 -24.08 -16.71
C PHE A 300 6.47 -24.85 -17.08
N ASN A 301 6.08 -25.87 -16.30
CA ASN A 301 4.80 -26.56 -16.50
C ASN A 301 3.64 -25.62 -16.18
N ARG A 302 3.74 -24.82 -15.11
CA ARG A 302 2.74 -23.81 -14.76
C ARG A 302 2.61 -22.76 -15.87
N ILE A 303 3.73 -22.22 -16.36
CA ILE A 303 3.73 -21.26 -17.47
C ILE A 303 3.04 -21.83 -18.70
N LYS A 304 3.40 -23.06 -19.11
CA LYS A 304 2.79 -23.74 -20.25
C LYS A 304 1.27 -23.87 -20.07
N LYS A 305 0.82 -24.30 -18.89
CA LYS A 305 -0.61 -24.40 -18.56
C LYS A 305 -1.34 -23.06 -18.64
N TYR A 306 -0.67 -21.94 -18.32
CA TYR A 306 -1.28 -20.61 -18.40
C TYR A 306 -1.43 -20.08 -19.83
N THR A 307 -0.64 -20.57 -20.79
CA THR A 307 -0.65 -20.11 -22.19
C THR A 307 -1.45 -21.01 -23.12
N GLU A 308 -1.70 -22.26 -22.73
CA GLU A 308 -2.46 -23.24 -23.53
C GLU A 308 -3.97 -23.25 -23.24
N GLY A 309 -4.45 -22.53 -22.21
CA GLY A 309 -5.85 -22.45 -21.82
C GLY A 309 -6.42 -21.03 -21.90
#